data_AF-A0A5J6HXM0-F1
#
_entry.id   AF-A0A5J6HXM0-F1
#
_cell.length_a   1.000
_cell.length_b   1.000
_cell.length_c   1.000
_cell.angle_alpha   90.00
_cell.angle_beta   90.00
_cell.angle_gamma   90.00
#
_symmetry.space_group_name_H-M   'P 1'
#
loop_
_entity.id
_entity.type
_entity.pdbx_description
1 polymer ?
#
loop_
_entity_poly.entity_id
_entity_poly.type
_entity_poly.pdbx_seq_one_letter_code
_entity_poly.pdbx_strand_id
1 'polypeptide(L)'
;MRVRTLDGTEAAGTQLVLAVLEHAETAPVGPWTAQLGMAAVVDGSGAVWFVGTDDVGRLVSLPCECEHVELTTYKDGAEISRTVGVNG
;
A
#
# COMPACT_ATOMS: atom_id res chain seq x y z
N MET A 1 1.39 -27.69 -15.25
CA MET A 1 2.04 -26.55 -14.56
C MET A 1 2.56 -25.61 -15.63
N ARG A 2 1.99 -24.40 -15.77
CA ARG A 2 2.40 -23.44 -16.80
C ARG A 2 3.40 -22.48 -16.15
N VAL A 3 4.69 -22.70 -16.38
CA VAL A 3 5.74 -21.81 -15.88
C VAL A 3 5.63 -20.51 -16.69
N ARG A 4 5.28 -19.41 -16.02
CA ARG A 4 5.35 -18.07 -16.58
C ARG A 4 6.65 -17.43 -16.07
N THR A 5 7.44 -16.90 -16.99
CA THR A 5 8.57 -16.03 -16.64
C THR A 5 7.98 -14.67 -16.29
N LEU A 6 8.17 -14.22 -15.06
CA LEU A 6 7.87 -12.83 -14.69
C LEU A 6 8.92 -11.94 -15.31
N ASP A 7 8.51 -10.79 -15.86
CA ASP A 7 9.47 -9.75 -16.15
C ASP A 7 9.96 -9.05 -14.86
N GLY A 8 11.01 -8.22 -14.97
CA GLY A 8 11.56 -7.52 -13.80
C GLY A 8 10.58 -6.55 -13.14
N THR A 9 9.61 -6.03 -13.88
CA THR A 9 8.58 -5.10 -13.41
C THR A 9 7.52 -5.85 -12.61
N GLU A 10 7.04 -6.97 -13.14
CA GLU A 10 6.10 -7.87 -12.47
C GLU A 10 6.69 -8.43 -11.18
N ALA A 11 7.97 -8.81 -11.21
CA ALA A 11 8.69 -9.26 -10.02
C ALA A 11 8.78 -8.16 -8.96
N ALA A 12 9.19 -6.95 -9.34
CA ALA A 12 9.27 -5.81 -8.43
C ALA A 12 7.91 -5.42 -7.86
N GLY A 13 6.85 -5.40 -8.69
CA GLY A 13 5.48 -5.13 -8.24
C GLY A 13 4.99 -6.17 -7.25
N THR A 14 5.32 -7.45 -7.49
CA THR A 14 5.01 -8.54 -6.55
C THR A 14 5.71 -8.35 -5.21
N GLN A 15 6.97 -7.90 -5.19
CA GLN A 15 7.68 -7.62 -3.94
C GLN A 15 7.03 -6.51 -3.12
N LEU A 16 6.54 -5.44 -3.77
CA LEU A 16 5.80 -4.39 -3.06
C LEU A 16 4.53 -4.92 -2.40
N VAL A 17 3.76 -5.77 -3.10
CA VAL A 17 2.55 -6.38 -2.53
C VAL A 17 2.88 -7.29 -1.36
N LEU A 18 3.97 -8.06 -1.44
CA LEU A 18 4.41 -8.93 -0.35
C LEU A 18 4.80 -8.11 0.90
N ALA A 19 5.52 -7.00 0.74
CA ALA A 19 5.88 -6.13 1.84
C ALA A 19 4.63 -5.51 2.52
N VAL A 20 3.62 -5.12 1.74
CA VAL A 20 2.33 -4.66 2.28
C VAL A 20 1.66 -5.79 3.09
N LEU A 21 1.62 -7.01 2.56
CA LEU A 21 1.01 -8.15 3.26
C LEU A 21 1.74 -8.55 4.54
N GLU A 22 3.06 -8.34 4.59
CA GLU A 22 3.89 -8.64 5.77
C GLU A 22 3.65 -7.65 6.91
N HIS A 23 3.50 -6.36 6.58
CA HIS A 23 3.40 -5.31 7.58
C HIS A 23 1.97 -4.88 7.93
N ALA A 24 1.04 -4.94 6.98
CA ALA A 24 -0.32 -4.48 7.20
C ALA A 24 -1.09 -5.42 8.15
N GLU A 25 -1.85 -4.84 9.07
CA GLU A 25 -2.78 -5.62 9.93
C GLU A 25 -3.86 -6.33 9.10
N THR A 26 -4.27 -5.71 7.98
CA THR A 26 -5.26 -6.26 7.07
C THR A 26 -4.71 -6.30 5.65
N ALA A 27 -5.00 -7.40 4.95
CA ALA A 27 -4.59 -7.56 3.56
C ALA A 27 -5.28 -6.51 2.67
N PRO A 28 -4.56 -5.90 1.71
CA PRO A 28 -5.14 -5.00 0.74
C PRO A 28 -6.17 -5.73 -0.13
N VAL A 29 -7.26 -5.04 -0.46
CA VAL A 29 -8.34 -5.60 -1.28
C VAL A 29 -7.92 -5.60 -2.75
N GLY A 30 -8.00 -6.73 -3.44
CA GLY A 30 -7.72 -6.79 -4.89
C GLY A 30 -8.85 -6.17 -5.75
N PRO A 31 -8.57 -5.77 -7.01
CA PRO A 31 -7.29 -5.83 -7.72
C PRO A 31 -6.29 -4.77 -7.25
N TRP A 32 -4.99 -5.02 -7.49
CA TRP A 32 -3.90 -4.12 -7.08
C TRP A 32 -3.12 -3.60 -8.30
N THR A 33 -2.58 -2.39 -8.17
CA THR A 33 -1.70 -1.76 -9.16
C THR A 33 -0.41 -1.30 -8.48
N ALA A 34 0.75 -1.75 -8.96
CA ALA A 34 2.05 -1.32 -8.44
C ALA A 34 2.54 -0.03 -9.13
N GLN A 35 3.02 0.91 -8.35
CA GLN A 35 3.66 2.17 -8.76
C GLN A 35 5.14 2.13 -8.34
N LEU A 36 5.98 1.48 -9.15
CA LEU A 36 7.38 1.21 -8.79
C LEU A 36 8.19 2.49 -8.52
N GLY A 37 7.93 3.59 -9.25
CA GLY A 37 8.63 4.86 -9.05
C GLY A 37 8.35 5.54 -7.71
N MET A 38 7.27 5.15 -7.03
CA MET A 38 6.88 5.65 -5.70
C MET A 38 6.99 4.58 -4.62
N ALA A 39 7.50 3.39 -4.96
CA ALA A 39 7.49 2.20 -4.09
C ALA A 39 6.09 1.98 -3.46
N ALA A 40 5.04 2.07 -4.27
CA ALA A 40 3.66 2.05 -3.77
C ALA A 40 2.76 1.02 -4.47
N VAL A 41 1.68 0.63 -3.79
CA VAL A 41 0.60 -0.21 -4.32
C VAL A 41 -0.73 0.51 -4.13
N VAL A 42 -1.56 0.57 -5.17
CA VAL A 42 -2.94 1.03 -5.07
C VAL A 42 -3.85 -0.20 -5.03
N ASP A 43 -4.67 -0.30 -3.99
CA ASP A 43 -5.61 -1.41 -3.83
C ASP A 43 -6.97 -1.12 -4.48
N GLY A 44 -7.86 -2.11 -4.50
CA GLY A 44 -9.18 -2.03 -5.11
C GLY A 44 -10.15 -1.08 -4.41
N SER A 45 -9.83 -0.64 -3.18
CA SER A 45 -10.57 0.42 -2.48
C SER A 45 -10.09 1.82 -2.85
N GLY A 46 -9.00 1.93 -3.60
CA GLY A 46 -8.34 3.19 -3.92
C GLY A 46 -7.37 3.66 -2.83
N ALA A 47 -7.09 2.84 -1.81
CA ALA A 47 -6.08 3.17 -0.82
C ALA A 47 -4.67 3.04 -1.43
N VAL A 48 -3.80 3.98 -1.10
CA VAL A 48 -2.39 3.98 -1.53
C VAL A 48 -1.54 3.43 -0.39
N TRP A 49 -0.79 2.38 -0.67
CA TRP A 49 0.12 1.73 0.25
C TRP A 49 1.56 2.07 -0.14
N PHE A 50 2.26 2.83 0.68
CA PHE A 50 3.69 3.16 0.53
C PHE A 50 4.52 2.13 1.26
N VAL A 51 5.53 1.57 0.58
CA VAL A 51 6.45 0.60 1.16
C VAL A 51 7.73 1.31 1.58
N GLY A 52 7.98 1.38 2.88
CA GLY A 52 9.23 1.81 3.48
C GLY A 52 10.22 0.66 3.62
N THR A 53 11.34 0.91 4.28
CA THR A 53 12.35 -0.14 4.54
C THR A 53 11.86 -1.15 5.57
N ASP A 54 11.19 -0.70 6.63
CA ASP A 54 10.77 -1.52 7.78
C ASP A 54 9.31 -1.26 8.19
N ASP A 55 8.55 -0.54 7.36
CA ASP A 55 7.17 -0.15 7.62
C ASP A 55 6.39 0.02 6.31
N VAL A 56 5.07 0.09 6.45
CA VAL A 56 4.15 0.36 5.34
C VAL A 56 3.15 1.43 5.77
N GLY A 57 2.99 2.46 4.95
CA GLY A 57 1.99 3.51 5.13
C GLY A 57 0.77 3.27 4.26
N ARG A 58 -0.43 3.30 4.84
CA ARG A 58 -1.71 3.28 4.13
C ARG A 58 -2.34 4.65 4.14
N LEU A 59 -2.51 5.24 2.96
CA LEU A 59 -3.17 6.53 2.76
C LEU A 59 -4.57 6.31 2.17
N VAL A 60 -5.59 6.87 2.84
CA VAL A 60 -6.99 6.76 2.45
C VAL A 60 -7.62 8.15 2.40
N SER A 61 -8.30 8.48 1.30
CA SER A 61 -9.12 9.68 1.23
C SER A 61 -10.39 9.50 2.06
N LEU A 62 -10.66 10.45 2.95
CA LEU A 62 -11.87 10.45 3.78
C LEU A 62 -13.05 11.00 2.98
N PRO A 63 -14.28 10.49 3.20
CA PRO A 63 -15.48 10.90 2.47
C PRO A 63 -16.03 12.24 3.00
N CYS A 64 -15.18 13.26 3.04
CA CYS A 64 -15.53 14.62 3.46
C CYS A 64 -15.19 15.63 2.35
N GLU A 65 -15.94 16.73 2.29
CA GLU A 65 -15.74 17.78 1.28
C GLU A 65 -14.42 18.55 1.44
N CYS A 66 -13.75 18.39 2.59
CA CYS A 66 -12.54 19.13 2.95
C CYS A 66 -11.24 18.41 2.52
N GLU A 67 -11.34 17.39 1.66
CA GLU A 67 -10.19 16.65 1.11
C GLU A 67 -9.23 16.08 2.17
N HIS A 68 -9.76 15.67 3.32
CA HIS A 68 -8.93 15.02 4.32
C HIS A 68 -8.48 13.62 3.88
N VAL A 69 -7.30 13.27 4.32
CA VAL A 69 -6.71 11.95 4.18
C VAL A 69 -6.34 11.40 5.56
N GLU A 70 -6.46 10.08 5.70
CA GLU A 70 -5.91 9.34 6.83
C GLU A 70 -4.65 8.61 6.37
N LEU A 71 -3.54 8.84 7.05
CA LEU A 71 -2.31 8.06 6.92
C LEU A 71 -2.16 7.18 8.15
N THR A 72 -2.20 5.86 7.94
CA THR A 72 -1.94 4.86 8.97
C THR A 72 -0.64 4.15 8.66
N THR A 73 0.31 4.10 9.59
CA THR A 73 1.58 3.38 9.42
C THR A 73 1.54 2.07 10.20
N TYR A 74 1.93 1.00 9.52
CA TYR A 74 2.02 -0.34 10.07
C TYR A 74 3.47 -0.83 10.08
N LYS A 75 3.80 -1.62 11.10
CA LYS A 75 5.05 -2.34 11.22
C LYS A 75 4.78 -3.71 11.84
N ASP A 76 5.34 -4.76 11.25
CA ASP A 76 5.24 -6.15 11.70
C ASP A 76 3.80 -6.60 12.07
N GLY A 77 2.81 -6.23 11.24
CA GLY A 77 1.40 -6.59 11.42
C GLY A 77 0.65 -5.73 12.44
N ALA A 78 1.27 -4.67 12.97
CA ALA A 78 0.66 -3.79 13.97
C ALA A 78 0.62 -2.33 13.48
N GLU A 79 -0.47 -1.64 13.77
CA GLU A 79 -0.55 -0.19 13.63
C GLU A 79 0.36 0.49 14.66
N ILE A 80 1.26 1.36 14.19
CA ILE A 80 2.17 2.13 15.05
C ILE A 80 1.83 3.62 15.08
N SER A 81 1.13 4.13 14.07
CA SER A 81 0.67 5.50 14.03
C SER A 81 -0.53 5.68 13.11
N ARG A 82 -1.35 6.69 13.41
CA ARG A 82 -2.48 7.12 12.58
C ARG A 82 -2.63 8.63 12.69
N THR A 83 -2.67 9.30 11.54
CA THR A 83 -2.81 10.76 11.46
C THR A 83 -3.84 11.13 10.39
N VAL A 84 -4.68 12.12 10.71
CA VAL A 84 -5.62 12.72 9.76
C VAL A 84 -5.14 14.12 9.41
N GLY A 85 -5.06 14.43 8.12
CA GLY A 85 -4.61 15.73 7.61
C GLY A 85 -5.35 16.12 6.33
N VAL A 86 -5.13 17.33 5.86
CA VAL A 86 -5.63 17.77 4.54
C VAL A 86 -4.67 17.28 3.45
N ASN A 87 -5.20 16.85 2.31
CA ASN A 87 -4.39 16.60 1.13
C ASN A 87 -3.80 17.94 0.67
N GLY A 88 -2.46 18.07 0.69
CA GLY A 88 -1.76 19.33 0.42
C GLY A 88 -1.62 19.65 -1.06
#